data_AF-A0A7C3NAI7-F1
#
_entry.id   AF-A0A7C3NAI7-F1
#
_cell.length_a   1.000
_cell.length_b   1.000
_cell.length_c   1.000
_cell.angle_alpha   90.00
_cell.angle_beta   90.00
_cell.angle_gamma   90.00
#
_symmetry.space_group_name_H-M   'P 1'
#
loop_
_entity.id
_entity.type
_entity.pdbx_description
1 polymer ?
#
loop_
_entity_poly.entity_id
_entity_poly.type
_entity_poly.pdbx_seq_one_letter_code
_entity_poly.pdbx_strand_id
1 'polypeptide(L)'
;TTDTAAALRAMEIDAELLVKATKVDGVYDADPYKDPTAKRFETISYIDALNLGVKVLDGTALTLCMENQMPIVVLNLWQPDSLKSTVLGQTMGTLITY
;
A
#
# COMPACT_ATOMS: atom_id res chain seq x y z
N THR A 1 -1.97 -15.53 3.54
CA THR A 1 -0.76 -15.02 2.86
C THR A 1 0.12 -14.32 3.88
N THR A 2 1.34 -13.89 3.54
CA THR A 2 2.17 -13.07 4.45
C THR A 2 1.54 -11.70 4.71
N ASP A 3 0.87 -11.13 3.71
CA ASP A 3 0.21 -9.83 3.81
C ASP A 3 -0.95 -9.87 4.83
N THR A 4 -1.79 -10.92 4.83
CA THR A 4 -2.83 -11.09 5.86
C THR A 4 -2.24 -11.21 7.27
N ALA A 5 -1.12 -11.93 7.42
CA ALA A 5 -0.45 -12.07 8.71
C ALA A 5 0.11 -10.72 9.20
N ALA A 6 0.66 -9.90 8.29
CA ALA A 6 1.15 -8.57 8.62
C ALA A 6 0.00 -7.64 9.06
N ALA A 7 -1.14 -7.68 8.37
CA ALA A 7 -2.33 -6.91 8.75
C ALA A 7 -2.84 -7.29 10.16
N LEU A 8 -2.93 -8.59 10.46
CA LEU A 8 -3.31 -9.06 11.80
C LEU A 8 -2.32 -8.57 12.87
N ARG A 9 -1.01 -8.70 12.63
CA ARG A 9 0.01 -8.28 13.59
C ARG A 9 0.02 -6.77 13.80
N ALA A 10 -0.23 -5.98 12.74
CA ALA A 10 -0.34 -4.53 12.84
C ALA A 10 -1.49 -4.13 13.80
N MET A 11 -2.63 -4.83 13.74
CA MET A 11 -3.75 -4.58 14.65
C MET A 11 -3.45 -4.99 16.09
N GLU A 12 -2.81 -6.15 16.29
CA GLU A 12 -2.47 -6.65 17.63
C GLU A 12 -1.51 -5.73 18.41
N ILE A 13 -0.72 -4.92 17.70
CA ILE A 13 0.25 -4.00 18.30
C ILE A 13 -0.19 -2.53 18.25
N ASP A 14 -1.46 -2.28 17.86
CA ASP A 14 -2.01 -0.94 17.67
C ASP A 14 -1.15 -0.05 16.75
N ALA A 15 -0.69 -0.61 15.64
CA ALA A 15 0.09 0.15 14.67
C ALA A 15 -0.73 1.28 14.04
N GLU A 16 -0.07 2.40 13.73
CA GLU A 16 -0.72 3.54 13.07
C GLU A 16 -0.68 3.43 11.53
N LEU A 17 0.20 2.56 11.01
CA LEU A 17 0.45 2.41 9.58
C LEU A 17 1.01 1.02 9.24
N LEU A 18 0.45 0.38 8.22
CA LEU A 18 1.02 -0.82 7.61
C LEU A 18 1.87 -0.44 6.39
N VAL A 19 3.19 -0.64 6.47
CA VAL A 19 4.08 -0.40 5.33
C VAL A 19 4.28 -1.68 4.52
N LYS A 20 3.73 -1.70 3.30
CA LYS A 20 3.97 -2.74 2.31
C LYS A 20 5.19 -2.39 1.45
N ALA A 21 6.33 -2.94 1.85
CA ALA A 21 7.54 -2.91 1.03
C ALA A 21 7.39 -3.79 -0.23
N THR A 22 7.69 -3.23 -1.40
CA THR A 22 7.69 -3.93 -2.68
C THR A 22 8.87 -3.53 -3.57
N LYS A 23 8.91 -4.06 -4.80
CA LYS A 23 9.86 -3.63 -5.85
C LYS A 23 9.30 -2.52 -6.75
N VAL A 24 8.00 -2.25 -6.67
CA VAL A 24 7.35 -1.13 -7.36
C VAL A 24 7.19 0.03 -6.40
N ASP A 25 7.17 1.24 -6.91
CA ASP A 25 7.14 2.47 -6.13
C ASP A 25 5.73 2.97 -5.83
N GLY A 26 4.71 2.12 -5.98
CA GLY A 26 3.33 2.45 -5.61
C GLY A 26 2.29 1.59 -6.33
N VAL A 27 1.05 2.06 -6.26
CA VAL A 27 -0.11 1.55 -6.99
C VAL A 27 -0.31 2.39 -8.24
N TYR A 28 -0.66 1.72 -9.33
CA TYR A 28 -0.88 2.33 -10.64
C TYR A 28 -2.28 1.98 -11.16
N ASP A 29 -2.83 2.83 -12.03
CA ASP A 29 -4.10 2.59 -12.72
C ASP A 29 -4.02 1.45 -13.75
N ALA A 30 -2.83 1.20 -14.28
CA ALA A 30 -2.50 0.09 -15.16
C ALA A 30 -1.12 -0.50 -14.82
N ASP A 31 -0.77 -1.66 -15.39
CA ASP A 31 0.56 -2.26 -15.19
C ASP A 31 1.63 -1.41 -15.89
N PRO A 32 2.52 -0.71 -15.16
CA PRO A 32 3.48 0.23 -15.76
C PRO A 32 4.54 -0.46 -16.62
N TYR A 33 4.70 -1.78 -16.51
CA TYR A 33 5.59 -2.55 -17.38
C TYR A 33 4.95 -2.89 -18.73
N LYS A 34 3.63 -2.78 -18.85
CA LYS A 34 2.86 -3.07 -20.06
C LYS A 34 2.28 -1.82 -20.71
N ASP A 35 1.93 -0.84 -19.89
CA ASP A 35 1.37 0.43 -20.32
C ASP A 35 2.28 1.58 -19.86
N PRO A 36 3.03 2.22 -20.77
CA PRO A 36 3.89 3.35 -20.42
C PRO A 36 3.11 4.61 -20.02
N THR A 37 1.79 4.64 -20.23
CA THR A 37 0.92 5.75 -19.81
C THR A 37 0.34 5.55 -18.41
N ALA A 38 0.64 4.42 -17.75
CA ALA A 38 0.19 4.12 -16.40
C ALA A 38 0.57 5.23 -15.42
N LYS A 39 -0.41 5.69 -14.64
CA LYS A 39 -0.25 6.74 -13.65
C LYS A 39 -0.25 6.14 -12.26
N ARG A 40 0.77 6.52 -11.50
CA ARG A 40 0.88 6.20 -10.09
C ARG A 40 -0.09 7.05 -9.27
N PHE A 41 -0.79 6.43 -8.34
CA PHE A 41 -1.59 7.15 -7.36
C PHE A 41 -0.70 7.67 -6.22
N GLU A 42 -0.91 8.91 -5.78
CA GLU A 42 -0.35 9.37 -4.50
C GLU A 42 -1.17 8.81 -3.34
N THR A 43 -2.48 8.88 -3.46
CA THR A 43 -3.47 8.30 -2.53
C THR A 43 -4.56 7.59 -3.32
N ILE A 44 -5.05 6.47 -2.80
CA ILE A 44 -6.18 5.71 -3.36
C ILE A 44 -7.09 5.22 -2.24
N SER A 45 -8.41 5.19 -2.48
CA SER A 45 -9.33 4.63 -1.50
C SER A 45 -9.24 3.10 -1.44
N TYR A 46 -9.59 2.47 -0.31
CA TYR A 46 -9.70 1.01 -0.25
C TYR A 46 -10.63 0.43 -1.31
N ILE A 47 -11.77 1.09 -1.54
CA ILE A 47 -12.78 0.65 -2.50
C ILE A 47 -12.23 0.71 -3.93
N ASP A 48 -11.53 1.80 -4.27
CA ASP A 48 -10.91 1.94 -5.58
C ASP A 48 -9.79 0.91 -5.79
N ALA A 49 -8.97 0.66 -4.76
CA ALA A 49 -7.93 -0.36 -4.81
C ALA A 49 -8.51 -1.78 -4.99
N LEU A 50 -9.63 -2.09 -4.35
CA LEU A 50 -10.37 -3.34 -4.55
C LEU A 50 -10.96 -3.43 -5.95
N ASN A 51 -11.61 -2.36 -6.44
CA ASN A 51 -12.26 -2.32 -7.75
C ASN A 51 -11.26 -2.42 -8.90
N LEU A 52 -10.08 -1.80 -8.76
CA LEU A 52 -8.98 -1.92 -9.72
C LEU A 52 -8.29 -3.29 -9.68
N GLY A 53 -8.60 -4.13 -8.68
CA GLY A 53 -7.94 -5.42 -8.49
C GLY A 53 -6.43 -5.28 -8.30
N VAL A 54 -6.01 -4.27 -7.54
CA VAL A 54 -4.60 -3.96 -7.33
C VAL A 54 -3.87 -5.19 -6.78
N LYS A 55 -2.74 -5.54 -7.41
CA LYS A 55 -1.99 -6.77 -7.10
C LYS A 55 -0.86 -6.60 -6.07
N VAL A 56 -0.71 -5.41 -5.50
CA VAL A 56 0.39 -5.11 -4.56
C VAL A 56 0.15 -5.70 -3.16
N LEU A 57 -1.09 -6.02 -2.84
CA LEU A 57 -1.54 -6.62 -1.58
C LEU A 57 -2.62 -7.65 -1.89
N ASP A 58 -2.70 -8.72 -1.12
CA ASP A 58 -3.83 -9.64 -1.25
C ASP A 58 -5.15 -8.99 -0.81
N GLY A 59 -6.25 -9.35 -1.47
CA GLY A 59 -7.56 -8.75 -1.21
C GLY A 59 -8.07 -8.98 0.22
N THR A 60 -7.73 -10.10 0.86
CA THR A 60 -8.14 -10.38 2.25
C THR A 60 -7.42 -9.44 3.22
N ALA A 61 -6.12 -9.21 3.05
CA ALA A 61 -5.38 -8.22 3.84
C ALA A 61 -5.90 -6.80 3.61
N LEU A 62 -6.24 -6.45 2.36
CA LEU A 62 -6.79 -5.14 2.02
C LEU A 62 -8.13 -4.90 2.73
N THR A 63 -9.05 -5.86 2.66
CA THR A 63 -10.34 -5.81 3.36
C THR A 63 -10.17 -5.76 4.87
N LEU A 64 -9.26 -6.56 5.43
CA LEU A 64 -8.99 -6.56 6.87
C LEU A 64 -8.51 -5.18 7.35
N CYS A 65 -7.54 -4.59 6.66
CA CYS A 65 -7.06 -3.24 6.96
C CYS A 65 -8.17 -2.19 6.80
N MET A 66 -9.01 -2.31 5.76
CA MET A 66 -10.17 -1.45 5.57
C MET A 66 -11.11 -1.53 6.78
N GLU A 67 -11.54 -2.73 7.19
CA GLU A 67 -12.50 -2.90 8.31
C GLU A 67 -12.02 -2.31 9.64
N ASN A 68 -10.70 -2.24 9.84
CA ASN A 68 -10.08 -1.76 11.07
C ASN A 68 -9.43 -0.38 10.91
N GLN A 69 -9.71 0.31 9.80
CA GLN A 69 -9.21 1.67 9.55
C GLN A 69 -7.68 1.80 9.58
N MET A 70 -6.95 0.74 9.23
CA MET A 70 -5.48 0.66 9.28
C MET A 70 -4.86 1.12 7.95
N PRO A 71 -4.33 2.35 7.84
CA PRO A 71 -3.81 2.88 6.58
C PRO A 71 -2.61 2.05 6.08
N ILE A 72 -2.48 1.95 4.76
CA ILE A 72 -1.42 1.16 4.12
C ILE A 72 -0.57 2.06 3.25
N VAL A 73 0.76 1.99 3.37
CA VAL A 73 1.67 2.62 2.41
C VAL A 73 2.36 1.55 1.57
N VAL A 74 2.20 1.63 0.26
CA VAL A 74 2.89 0.77 -0.71
C VAL A 74 4.07 1.53 -1.29
N LEU A 75 5.29 1.08 -1.02
CA LEU A 75 6.51 1.76 -1.46
C LEU A 75 7.57 0.81 -2.02
N ASN A 76 8.54 1.39 -2.72
CA ASN A 76 9.75 0.68 -3.14
C ASN A 76 10.82 0.77 -2.03
N LEU A 77 11.13 -0.35 -1.39
CA LEU A 77 12.10 -0.39 -0.29
C LEU A 77 13.53 -0.10 -0.76
N TRP A 78 13.82 -0.32 -2.04
CA TRP A 78 15.16 -0.13 -2.62
C TRP A 78 15.44 1.33 -2.99
N GLN A 79 14.42 2.17 -3.02
CA GLN A 79 14.62 3.60 -3.21
C GLN A 79 15.28 4.19 -1.95
N PRO A 80 16.37 4.95 -2.09
CA PRO A 80 17.03 5.58 -0.95
C PRO A 80 16.05 6.37 -0.09
N ASP A 81 16.20 6.26 1.23
CA ASP A 81 15.39 6.94 2.24
C ASP A 81 13.88 6.65 2.21
N SER A 82 13.36 5.75 1.38
CA SER A 82 11.91 5.57 1.20
C SER A 82 11.18 5.28 2.52
N LEU A 83 11.67 4.32 3.32
CA LEU A 83 11.10 4.00 4.61
C LEU A 83 11.23 5.16 5.62
N LYS A 84 12.39 5.81 5.67
CA LYS A 84 12.65 6.93 6.59
C LYS A 84 11.73 8.10 6.27
N SER A 85 11.61 8.47 5.01
CA SER A 85 10.73 9.53 4.51
C SER A 85 9.27 9.24 4.83
N THR A 86 8.79 8.00 4.62
CA THR A 86 7.44 7.58 5.00
C THR A 86 7.17 7.77 6.49
N VAL A 87 8.09 7.32 7.36
CA VAL A 87 7.93 7.47 8.82
C VAL A 87 7.96 8.93 9.26
N LEU A 88 8.67 9.80 8.53
CA LEU A 88 8.67 11.25 8.77
C LEU A 88 7.45 11.98 8.19
N GLY A 89 6.45 11.25 7.67
CA GLY A 89 5.22 11.81 7.12
C GLY A 89 5.37 12.39 5.70
N GLN A 90 6.48 12.11 5.02
CA GLN A 90 6.63 12.48 3.62
C GLN A 90 5.90 11.48 2.73
N THR A 91 5.19 11.99 1.72
CA THR A 91 4.47 11.15 0.76
C THR A 91 5.47 10.39 -0.11
N MET A 92 5.69 9.12 0.24
CA MET A 92 6.44 8.15 -0.56
C MET A 92 5.53 7.02 -0.91
N GLY A 93 5.65 6.50 -2.14
CA GLY A 93 4.78 5.41 -2.54
C GLY A 93 3.34 5.87 -2.77
N THR A 94 2.39 4.97 -2.55
CA THR A 94 0.96 5.24 -2.56
C THR A 94 0.39 4.97 -1.18
N LEU A 95 -0.39 5.92 -0.65
CA LEU A 95 -1.20 5.74 0.54
C LEU A 95 -2.56 5.15 0.17
N ILE A 96 -2.93 4.06 0.81
CA ILE A 96 -4.27 3.47 0.75
C ILE A 96 -4.98 3.83 2.06
N THR A 97 -6.11 4.54 1.95
CA THR A 97 -6.89 5.00 3.09
C THR A 97 -8.37 5.15 2.70
N TYR A 98 -9.23 5.70 3.57
CA TYR A 98 -10.63 6.00 3.25
C TYR A 98 -10.79 7.25 2.37
#